data_AF-A0A356KAG8-F1
#
_entry.id   AF-A0A356KAG8-F1
#
_cell.length_a   1.000
_cell.length_b   1.000
_cell.length_c   1.000
_cell.angle_alpha   90.00
_cell.angle_beta   90.00
_cell.angle_gamma   90.00
#
_symmetry.space_group_name_H-M   'P 1'
#
loop_
_entity.id
_entity.type
_entity.pdbx_description
1 polymer ?
#
loop_
_entity_poly.entity_id
_entity_poly.type
_entity_poly.pdbx_seq_one_letter_code
_entity_poly.pdbx_strand_id
1 'polypeptide(L)'
;KGAKIDSKFLAGLAPESWFEIRMSDKSLNDQLDSAEKQLKVRREALDAMYEDKKSKLEGGDDLAPGVLKYVKVYLAIKRRIQPGDKMAGRHGNKGVISVIMPVEDMPFDANGEPVDIVLNPLGVPSRMNVGQVLETHLGWAAKGIGEKIGAMLEVESKVAEFRELLSTVYNELDGRNVELEKMSDKDVMELVRNLTDGMPIATPVFDGAKEDGIKKMLDLAGLPVTGQTTLYDGRSGDPFERPVTVGYMYMLKLNHLIDDKMHARSTGSYSLVTQQPLGGKAQFGGQRFGEMEVWALEAYGAAYTLQEMLTVKSDDVAGRTKMYKSIVDNDFQMEPGMPESFNVLVKEIRSLAIDIELESE
;
A
#
# COMPACT_ATOMS: atom_id res chain seq x y z
N LYS A 1 -26.15 43.35 -44.36
CA LYS A 1 -26.75 44.11 -43.22
C LYS A 1 -28.21 43.72 -43.09
N GLY A 2 -28.63 43.25 -41.91
CA GLY A 2 -30.00 42.78 -41.66
C GLY A 2 -30.26 41.29 -41.93
N ALA A 3 -29.24 40.53 -42.35
CA ALA A 3 -29.33 39.08 -42.47
C ALA A 3 -29.17 38.43 -41.09
N LYS A 4 -29.99 37.42 -40.78
CA LYS A 4 -29.80 36.60 -39.58
C LYS A 4 -28.50 35.80 -39.74
N ILE A 5 -27.68 35.80 -38.69
CA ILE A 5 -26.44 35.02 -38.67
C ILE A 5 -26.82 33.61 -38.28
N ASP A 6 -26.78 32.72 -39.27
CA ASP A 6 -27.10 31.31 -39.09
C ASP A 6 -25.80 30.51 -38.86
N SER A 7 -25.87 29.37 -38.17
CA SER A 7 -24.70 28.53 -37.85
C SER A 7 -23.91 28.08 -39.10
N LYS A 8 -24.59 27.93 -40.25
CA LYS A 8 -23.97 27.64 -41.55
C LYS A 8 -23.11 28.78 -42.09
N PHE A 9 -23.48 30.04 -41.81
CA PHE A 9 -22.73 31.21 -42.24
C PHE A 9 -21.43 31.37 -41.43
N LEU A 10 -21.49 31.15 -40.11
CA LEU A 10 -20.30 31.16 -39.24
C LEU A 10 -19.34 30.02 -39.55
N ALA A 11 -19.86 28.82 -39.86
CA ALA A 11 -19.03 27.67 -40.23
C ALA A 11 -18.28 27.84 -41.56
N GLY A 12 -18.75 28.71 -42.46
CA GLY A 12 -18.09 29.03 -43.73
C GLY A 12 -17.05 30.14 -43.65
N LEU A 13 -16.92 30.80 -42.49
CA LEU A 13 -15.98 31.89 -42.24
C LEU A 13 -14.77 31.39 -41.45
N ALA A 14 -13.60 31.98 -41.72
CA ALA A 14 -12.44 31.79 -40.87
C ALA A 14 -12.75 32.30 -39.45
N PRO A 15 -12.34 31.59 -38.38
CA PRO A 15 -12.59 32.00 -36.99
C PRO A 15 -12.11 33.41 -36.65
N GLU A 16 -11.07 33.90 -37.33
CA GLU A 16 -10.53 35.26 -37.18
C GLU A 16 -11.51 36.32 -37.69
N SER A 17 -12.25 36.01 -38.76
CA SER A 17 -13.26 36.90 -39.35
C SER A 17 -14.55 36.97 -38.53
N TRP A 18 -14.70 36.19 -37.45
CA TRP A 18 -15.87 36.24 -36.59
C TRP A 18 -15.92 37.53 -35.76
N PHE A 19 -14.77 38.10 -35.39
CA PHE A 19 -14.67 39.36 -34.65
C PHE A 19 -14.89 40.60 -35.55
N GLU A 20 -14.83 40.44 -36.87
CA GLU A 20 -15.13 41.49 -37.85
C GLU A 20 -16.64 41.70 -38.05
N ILE A 21 -17.47 40.79 -37.54
CA ILE A 21 -18.92 40.84 -37.65
C ILE A 21 -19.49 41.89 -36.68
N ARG A 22 -20.22 42.86 -37.22
CA ARG A 22 -20.92 43.89 -36.43
C ARG A 22 -22.40 43.57 -36.30
N MET A 23 -22.84 43.35 -35.07
CA MET A 23 -24.24 43.08 -34.72
C MET A 23 -25.05 44.37 -34.62
N SER A 24 -26.36 44.29 -34.84
CA SER A 24 -27.27 45.42 -34.64
C SER A 24 -27.47 45.78 -33.16
N ASP A 25 -27.25 44.81 -32.26
CA ASP A 25 -27.31 45.00 -30.81
C ASP A 25 -25.96 45.45 -30.28
N LYS A 26 -25.95 46.54 -29.52
CA LYS A 26 -24.75 47.11 -28.90
C LYS A 26 -24.15 46.17 -27.84
N SER A 27 -24.98 45.44 -27.09
CA SER A 27 -24.50 44.55 -26.04
C SER A 27 -23.67 43.37 -26.59
N LEU A 28 -24.06 42.85 -27.76
CA LEU A 28 -23.34 41.76 -28.42
C LEU A 28 -22.00 42.22 -29.01
N ASN A 29 -21.93 43.46 -29.51
CA ASN A 29 -20.67 44.03 -29.97
C ASN A 29 -19.69 44.24 -28.80
N ASP A 30 -20.17 44.71 -27.64
CA ASP A 30 -19.35 44.85 -26.44
C ASP A 30 -18.81 43.49 -25.94
N GLN A 31 -19.61 42.41 -26.07
CA GLN A 31 -19.17 41.04 -25.77
C GLN A 31 -18.12 40.51 -26.76
N LEU A 32 -18.30 40.75 -28.06
CA LEU A 32 -17.33 40.37 -29.09
C LEU A 32 -15.98 41.09 -28.89
N ASP A 33 -16.01 42.40 -28.63
CA ASP A 33 -14.81 43.20 -28.37
C ASP A 33 -14.11 42.76 -27.06
N SER A 34 -14.87 42.36 -26.03
CA SER A 34 -14.31 41.80 -24.78
C SER A 34 -13.67 40.43 -25.00
N ALA A 35 -14.33 39.55 -25.76
CA ALA A 35 -13.84 38.23 -26.10
C ALA A 35 -12.57 38.29 -26.97
N GLU A 36 -12.51 39.22 -27.93
CA GLU A 36 -11.31 39.46 -28.76
C GLU A 36 -10.11 39.89 -27.89
N LYS A 37 -10.33 40.83 -26.96
CA LYS A 37 -9.30 41.28 -26.01
C LYS A 37 -8.82 40.14 -25.11
N GLN A 38 -9.74 39.35 -24.57
CA GLN A 38 -9.40 38.19 -23.74
C GLN A 38 -8.61 37.14 -24.53
N LEU A 39 -8.99 36.87 -25.77
CA LEU A 39 -8.27 35.96 -26.65
C LEU A 39 -6.85 36.45 -26.94
N LYS A 40 -6.69 37.74 -27.21
CA LYS A 40 -5.37 38.33 -27.47
C LYS A 40 -4.45 38.22 -26.24
N VAL A 41 -4.94 38.62 -25.07
CA VAL A 41 -4.19 38.48 -23.81
C VAL A 41 -3.86 37.02 -23.52
N ARG A 42 -4.79 36.10 -23.78
CA ARG A 42 -4.56 34.67 -23.58
C ARG A 42 -3.53 34.11 -24.55
N ARG A 43 -3.53 34.56 -25.81
CA ARG A 43 -2.55 34.18 -26.83
C ARG A 43 -1.15 34.63 -26.43
N GLU A 44 -1.01 35.89 -26.05
CA GLU A 44 0.27 36.45 -25.57
C GLU A 44 0.80 35.67 -24.35
N ALA A 45 -0.07 35.32 -23.40
CA ALA A 45 0.32 34.51 -22.24
C ALA A 45 0.75 33.08 -22.62
N LEU A 46 0.08 32.44 -23.59
CA LEU A 46 0.44 31.11 -24.08
C LEU A 46 1.77 31.13 -24.84
N ASP A 47 1.99 32.16 -25.67
CA ASP A 47 3.24 32.34 -26.42
C ASP A 47 4.42 32.56 -25.46
N ALA A 48 4.23 33.35 -24.39
CA ALA A 48 5.24 33.54 -23.36
C ALA A 48 5.57 32.23 -22.61
N MET A 49 4.55 31.44 -22.25
CA MET A 49 4.75 30.12 -21.62
C MET A 49 5.43 29.13 -22.57
N TYR A 50 5.15 29.22 -23.87
CA TYR A 50 5.78 28.39 -24.88
C TYR A 50 7.28 28.70 -25.00
N GLU A 51 7.64 29.99 -25.10
CA GLU A 51 9.04 30.40 -25.19
C GLU A 51 9.83 30.04 -23.92
N ASP A 52 9.23 30.21 -22.72
CA ASP A 52 9.86 29.78 -21.46
C ASP A 52 10.12 28.26 -21.42
N LYS A 53 9.15 27.44 -21.84
CA LYS A 53 9.34 25.97 -21.91
C LYS A 53 10.38 25.57 -22.94
N LYS A 54 10.37 26.22 -24.11
CA LYS A 54 11.35 25.97 -25.16
C LYS A 54 12.76 26.29 -24.68
N SER A 55 12.94 27.46 -24.06
CA SER A 55 14.23 27.87 -23.48
C SER A 55 14.73 26.88 -22.42
N LYS A 56 13.84 26.36 -21.57
CA LYS A 56 14.18 25.34 -20.57
C LYS A 56 14.57 23.99 -21.16
N LEU A 57 13.99 23.59 -22.29
CA LEU A 57 14.30 22.32 -22.96
C LEU A 57 15.58 22.38 -23.82
N GLU A 58 15.85 23.53 -24.41
CA GLU A 58 17.06 23.77 -25.20
C GLU A 58 18.27 24.11 -24.32
N GLY A 59 18.03 24.64 -23.11
CA GLY A 59 19.05 24.90 -22.11
C GLY A 59 19.77 23.63 -21.67
N GLY A 60 21.07 23.75 -21.40
CA GLY A 60 21.85 22.64 -20.83
C GLY A 60 21.46 22.37 -19.38
N ASP A 61 21.53 21.10 -18.99
CA ASP A 61 21.36 20.69 -17.59
C ASP A 61 22.56 21.12 -16.74
N ASP A 62 22.32 21.48 -15.48
CA ASP A 62 23.38 21.70 -14.50
C ASP A 62 23.93 20.34 -14.03
N LEU A 63 25.10 19.98 -14.57
CA LEU A 63 25.78 18.71 -14.29
C LEU A 63 26.89 18.92 -13.26
N ALA A 64 27.05 17.93 -12.38
CA ALA A 64 28.17 17.91 -11.44
C ALA A 64 29.52 17.94 -12.20
N PRO A 65 30.56 18.62 -11.68
CA PRO A 65 31.87 18.68 -12.33
C PRO A 65 32.41 17.29 -12.69
N GLY A 66 32.81 17.11 -13.95
CA GLY A 66 33.32 15.83 -14.47
C GLY A 66 32.25 14.88 -15.03
N VAL A 67 30.96 15.18 -14.90
CA VAL A 67 29.87 14.41 -15.53
C VAL A 67 29.52 15.01 -16.89
N LEU A 68 29.66 14.22 -17.95
CA LEU A 68 29.33 14.66 -19.31
C LEU A 68 27.83 14.57 -19.64
N LYS A 69 27.13 13.55 -19.12
CA LYS A 69 25.71 13.30 -19.39
C LYS A 69 25.09 12.40 -18.33
N TYR A 70 23.83 12.64 -17.97
CA TYR A 70 22.99 11.67 -17.23
C TYR A 70 22.02 10.94 -18.16
N VAL A 71 21.84 9.65 -17.91
CA VAL A 71 20.77 8.86 -18.52
C VAL A 71 19.93 8.28 -17.39
N LYS A 72 18.68 8.75 -17.25
CA LYS A 72 17.73 8.28 -16.24
C LYS A 72 16.76 7.30 -16.90
N VAL A 73 16.73 6.05 -16.43
CA VAL A 73 15.79 5.02 -16.87
C VAL A 73 14.77 4.79 -15.78
N TYR A 74 13.49 5.01 -16.09
CA TYR A 74 12.39 4.74 -15.17
C TYR A 74 11.85 3.33 -15.42
N LEU A 75 11.87 2.49 -14.39
CA LEU A 75 11.34 1.14 -14.43
C LEU A 75 10.09 1.06 -13.55
N ALA A 76 8.94 0.73 -14.16
CA ALA A 76 7.70 0.49 -13.43
C ALA A 76 7.54 -1.01 -13.19
N ILE A 77 7.33 -1.41 -11.93
CA ILE A 77 7.14 -2.81 -11.54
C ILE A 77 5.82 -2.92 -10.76
N LYS A 78 4.96 -3.85 -11.17
CA LYS A 78 3.74 -4.19 -10.44
C LYS A 78 4.01 -5.38 -9.51
N ARG A 79 4.12 -5.11 -8.21
CA ARG A 79 4.35 -6.14 -7.18
C ARG A 79 3.02 -6.74 -6.70
N ARG A 80 2.92 -8.07 -6.68
CA ARG A 80 1.74 -8.80 -6.19
C ARG A 80 1.83 -9.01 -4.67
N ILE A 81 0.74 -9.49 -4.06
CA ILE A 81 0.73 -9.91 -2.67
C ILE A 81 1.33 -11.32 -2.56
N GLN A 82 2.09 -11.58 -1.50
CA GLN A 82 2.75 -12.86 -1.30
C GLN A 82 2.96 -13.15 0.20
N PRO A 83 3.16 -14.42 0.57
CA PRO A 83 3.54 -14.78 1.94
C PRO A 83 4.76 -13.98 2.41
N GLY A 84 4.73 -13.48 3.64
CA GLY A 84 5.76 -12.61 4.19
C GLY A 84 5.48 -11.11 4.04
N ASP A 85 4.55 -10.69 3.17
CA ASP A 85 4.13 -9.27 3.12
C ASP A 85 3.37 -8.88 4.40
N LYS A 86 3.56 -7.63 4.83
CA LYS A 86 2.91 -7.10 6.03
C LYS A 86 1.60 -6.40 5.71
N MET A 87 0.54 -6.83 6.37
CA MET A 87 -0.80 -6.24 6.30
C MET A 87 -1.18 -5.60 7.65
N ALA A 88 -2.09 -4.65 7.62
CA ALA A 88 -2.62 -4.02 8.83
C ALA A 88 -4.09 -3.65 8.67
N GLY A 89 -4.89 -3.83 9.72
CA GLY A 89 -6.19 -3.19 9.84
C GLY A 89 -6.07 -1.78 10.43
N ARG A 90 -7.18 -1.04 10.41
CA ARG A 90 -7.25 0.34 10.93
C ARG A 90 -7.13 0.43 12.45
N HIS A 91 -7.41 -0.65 13.17
CA HIS A 91 -7.43 -0.70 14.64
C HIS A 91 -6.09 -1.17 15.26
N GLY A 92 -4.98 -0.96 14.54
CA GLY A 92 -3.63 -1.30 15.03
C GLY A 92 -3.29 -2.79 15.02
N ASN A 93 -4.19 -3.64 14.53
CA ASN A 93 -3.92 -5.04 14.24
C ASN A 93 -2.98 -5.13 13.02
N LYS A 94 -1.76 -5.60 13.24
CA LYS A 94 -0.75 -5.82 12.19
C LYS A 94 -0.41 -7.30 12.13
N GLY A 95 -0.27 -7.82 10.93
CA GLY A 95 0.04 -9.23 10.67
C GLY A 95 0.96 -9.38 9.48
N VAL A 96 1.52 -10.57 9.34
CA VAL A 96 2.26 -11.02 8.16
C VAL A 96 1.45 -12.13 7.52
N ILE A 97 1.34 -12.13 6.20
CA ILE A 97 0.63 -13.17 5.47
C ILE A 97 1.42 -14.47 5.61
N SER A 98 0.79 -15.51 6.16
CA SER A 98 1.40 -16.82 6.35
C SER A 98 1.30 -17.68 5.10
N VAL A 99 0.10 -17.79 4.53
CA VAL A 99 -0.23 -18.63 3.38
C VAL A 99 -1.33 -17.98 2.55
N ILE A 100 -1.33 -18.26 1.24
CA ILE A 100 -2.43 -17.93 0.34
C ILE A 100 -3.12 -19.25 0.02
N MET A 101 -4.36 -19.40 0.45
CA MET A 101 -5.13 -20.62 0.30
C MET A 101 -5.90 -20.62 -1.03
N PRO A 102 -6.12 -21.79 -1.65
CA PRO A 102 -7.16 -21.96 -2.67
C PRO A 102 -8.54 -21.61 -2.12
N VAL A 103 -9.46 -21.16 -2.97
CA VAL A 103 -10.77 -20.66 -2.55
C VAL A 103 -11.64 -21.80 -1.99
N GLU A 104 -11.51 -23.00 -2.56
CA GLU A 104 -12.21 -24.22 -2.14
C GLU A 104 -11.83 -24.70 -0.73
N ASP A 105 -10.64 -24.34 -0.24
CA ASP A 105 -10.16 -24.71 1.08
C ASP A 105 -10.60 -23.71 2.16
N MET A 106 -11.16 -22.55 1.76
CA MET A 106 -11.55 -21.50 2.70
C MET A 106 -12.89 -21.83 3.37
N PRO A 107 -13.07 -21.44 4.65
CA PRO A 107 -14.38 -21.50 5.29
C PRO A 107 -15.43 -20.74 4.48
N PHE A 108 -16.64 -21.30 4.39
CA PHE A 108 -17.75 -20.70 3.64
C PHE A 108 -19.03 -20.64 4.47
N ASP A 109 -19.93 -19.74 4.12
CA ASP A 109 -21.20 -19.54 4.81
C ASP A 109 -22.32 -20.49 4.30
N ALA A 110 -23.55 -20.34 4.80
CA ALA A 110 -24.68 -21.17 4.34
C ALA A 110 -25.08 -20.93 2.87
N ASN A 111 -24.66 -19.80 2.28
CA ASN A 111 -24.91 -19.45 0.89
C ASN A 111 -23.78 -19.91 -0.05
N GLY A 112 -22.68 -20.47 0.51
CA GLY A 112 -21.51 -20.90 -0.25
C GLY A 112 -20.50 -19.78 -0.50
N GLU A 113 -20.61 -18.63 0.15
CA GLU A 113 -19.66 -17.53 0.03
C GLU A 113 -18.40 -17.83 0.89
N PRO A 114 -17.22 -17.97 0.28
CA PRO A 114 -15.98 -18.22 1.01
C PRO A 114 -15.45 -16.94 1.65
N VAL A 115 -14.82 -17.06 2.82
CA VAL A 115 -14.17 -15.95 3.52
C VAL A 115 -12.83 -15.61 2.85
N ASP A 116 -12.54 -14.32 2.67
CA ASP A 116 -11.26 -13.87 2.08
C ASP A 116 -10.06 -13.94 3.04
N ILE A 117 -10.26 -13.57 4.31
CA ILE A 117 -9.19 -13.46 5.31
C ILE A 117 -9.65 -14.04 6.64
N VAL A 118 -8.87 -14.99 7.18
CA VAL A 118 -9.07 -15.53 8.54
C VAL A 118 -8.14 -14.82 9.51
N LEU A 119 -8.71 -14.23 10.57
CA LEU A 119 -7.99 -13.54 11.64
C LEU A 119 -8.07 -14.30 12.96
N ASN A 120 -7.01 -14.20 13.76
CA ASN A 120 -6.97 -14.81 15.08
C ASN A 120 -7.74 -13.98 16.12
N PRO A 121 -8.77 -14.52 16.79
CA PRO A 121 -9.57 -13.78 17.77
C PRO A 121 -8.80 -13.48 19.08
N LEU A 122 -7.74 -14.21 19.40
CA LEU A 122 -6.99 -14.05 20.66
C LEU A 122 -6.35 -12.67 20.82
N GLY A 123 -6.10 -11.97 19.71
CA GLY A 123 -5.54 -10.62 19.72
C GLY A 123 -6.49 -9.56 20.25
N VAL A 124 -7.82 -9.77 20.14
CA VAL A 124 -8.83 -8.76 20.49
C VAL A 124 -8.89 -8.53 22.01
N PRO A 125 -9.01 -9.57 22.87
CA PRO A 125 -9.08 -9.36 24.31
C PRO A 125 -7.75 -8.86 24.88
N SER A 126 -6.63 -9.39 24.39
CA SER A 126 -5.29 -9.03 24.89
C SER A 126 -4.91 -7.59 24.60
N ARG A 127 -5.34 -7.03 23.46
CA ARG A 127 -5.01 -5.65 23.05
C ARG A 127 -6.13 -4.65 23.31
N MET A 128 -7.29 -5.11 23.79
CA MET A 128 -8.49 -4.31 24.05
C MET A 128 -8.96 -3.43 22.87
N ASN A 129 -8.68 -3.84 21.63
CA ASN A 129 -9.09 -3.11 20.42
C ASN A 129 -10.40 -3.67 19.86
N VAL A 130 -11.46 -3.59 20.66
CA VAL A 130 -12.82 -4.09 20.34
C VAL A 130 -13.44 -3.39 19.13
N GLY A 131 -12.99 -2.17 18.81
CA GLY A 131 -13.46 -1.41 17.64
C GLY A 131 -13.36 -2.17 16.31
N GLN A 132 -12.40 -3.09 16.15
CA GLN A 132 -12.29 -3.90 14.94
C GLN A 132 -13.48 -4.87 14.77
N VAL A 133 -14.06 -5.35 15.88
CA VAL A 133 -15.23 -6.24 15.86
C VAL A 133 -16.47 -5.42 15.48
N LEU A 134 -16.61 -4.22 16.04
CA LEU A 134 -17.68 -3.30 15.68
C LEU A 134 -17.60 -2.85 14.22
N GLU A 135 -16.39 -2.57 13.70
CA GLU A 135 -16.16 -2.32 12.28
C GLU A 135 -16.60 -3.51 11.43
N THR A 136 -16.25 -4.73 11.84
CA THR A 136 -16.61 -5.96 11.11
C THR A 136 -18.13 -6.14 11.04
N HIS A 137 -18.84 -5.97 12.17
CA HIS A 137 -20.30 -6.05 12.21
C HIS A 137 -20.97 -4.96 11.35
N LEU A 138 -20.47 -3.72 11.45
CA LEU A 138 -21.00 -2.59 10.70
C LEU A 138 -20.76 -2.75 9.19
N GLY A 139 -19.57 -3.25 8.81
CA GLY A 139 -19.23 -3.57 7.43
C GLY A 139 -20.08 -4.70 6.88
N TRP A 140 -20.42 -5.70 7.70
CA TRP A 140 -21.33 -6.77 7.28
C TRP A 140 -22.75 -6.25 7.01
N ALA A 141 -23.27 -5.41 7.91
CA ALA A 141 -24.55 -4.76 7.72
C ALA A 141 -24.57 -3.87 6.46
N ALA A 142 -23.51 -3.08 6.25
CA ALA A 142 -23.34 -2.24 5.07
C ALA A 142 -23.35 -3.03 3.76
N LYS A 143 -22.66 -4.18 3.73
CA LYS A 143 -22.63 -5.07 2.58
C LYS A 143 -23.99 -5.72 2.33
N GLY A 144 -24.63 -6.25 3.37
CA GLY A 144 -25.94 -6.90 3.25
C GLY A 144 -27.04 -5.92 2.78
N ILE A 145 -27.00 -4.65 3.18
CA ILE A 145 -27.90 -3.62 2.63
C ILE A 145 -27.61 -3.40 1.12
N GLY A 146 -26.34 -3.35 0.71
CA GLY A 146 -25.96 -3.24 -0.70
C GLY A 146 -26.44 -4.42 -1.54
N GLU A 147 -26.30 -5.65 -1.03
CA GLU A 147 -26.81 -6.87 -1.67
C GLU A 147 -28.32 -6.86 -1.78
N LYS A 148 -29.03 -6.41 -0.74
CA LYS A 148 -30.50 -6.24 -0.77
C LYS A 148 -30.92 -5.23 -1.85
N ILE A 149 -30.19 -4.12 -1.97
CA ILE A 149 -30.40 -3.13 -3.03
C ILE A 149 -30.14 -3.75 -4.42
N GLY A 150 -29.07 -4.53 -4.56
CA GLY A 150 -28.74 -5.28 -5.78
C GLY A 150 -29.86 -6.25 -6.19
N ALA A 151 -30.35 -7.06 -5.25
CA ALA A 151 -31.46 -7.98 -5.49
C ALA A 151 -32.75 -7.24 -5.90
N MET A 152 -33.05 -6.09 -5.29
CA MET A 152 -34.19 -5.26 -5.69
C MET A 152 -34.04 -4.68 -7.10
N LEU A 153 -32.81 -4.37 -7.54
CA LEU A 153 -32.52 -3.90 -8.89
C LEU A 153 -32.72 -4.99 -9.94
N GLU A 154 -32.37 -6.25 -9.63
CA GLU A 154 -32.56 -7.39 -10.54
C GLU A 154 -34.04 -7.69 -10.81
N VAL A 155 -34.90 -7.45 -9.81
CA VAL A 155 -36.37 -7.66 -9.91
C VAL A 155 -37.08 -6.45 -10.56
N GLU A 156 -36.35 -5.42 -11.00
CA GLU A 156 -36.88 -4.16 -11.54
C GLU A 156 -37.91 -3.48 -10.60
N SER A 157 -37.58 -3.45 -9.31
CA SER A 157 -38.43 -2.84 -8.28
C SER A 157 -38.70 -1.36 -8.56
N LYS A 158 -39.84 -0.85 -8.11
CA LYS A 158 -40.23 0.55 -8.36
C LYS A 158 -39.30 1.51 -7.61
N VAL A 159 -39.05 2.68 -8.19
CA VAL A 159 -38.26 3.76 -7.55
C VAL A 159 -38.79 4.13 -6.16
N ALA A 160 -40.11 4.01 -5.94
CA ALA A 160 -40.74 4.25 -4.65
C ALA A 160 -40.22 3.32 -3.53
N GLU A 161 -40.00 2.03 -3.84
CA GLU A 161 -39.52 1.04 -2.86
C GLU A 161 -38.05 1.29 -2.49
N PHE A 162 -37.23 1.72 -3.46
CA PHE A 162 -35.87 2.18 -3.18
C PHE A 162 -35.86 3.44 -2.31
N ARG A 163 -36.75 4.40 -2.57
CA ARG A 163 -36.86 5.62 -1.75
C ARG A 163 -37.29 5.29 -0.32
N GLU A 164 -38.20 4.34 -0.13
CA GLU A 164 -38.61 3.87 1.20
C GLU A 164 -37.44 3.24 1.94
N LEU A 165 -36.76 2.27 1.32
CA LEU A 165 -35.58 1.61 1.92
C LEU A 165 -34.49 2.62 2.29
N LEU A 166 -34.13 3.51 1.37
CA LEU A 166 -33.11 4.54 1.62
C LEU A 166 -33.55 5.53 2.70
N SER A 167 -34.84 5.85 2.79
CA SER A 167 -35.36 6.71 3.86
C SER A 167 -35.23 6.04 5.23
N THR A 168 -35.60 4.77 5.34
CA THR A 168 -35.41 3.99 6.57
C THR A 168 -33.93 3.93 6.97
N VAL A 169 -33.05 3.69 6.00
CA VAL A 169 -31.60 3.58 6.27
C VAL A 169 -30.98 4.92 6.67
N TYR A 170 -31.23 6.00 5.93
CA TYR A 170 -30.61 7.29 6.19
C TYR A 170 -31.27 8.08 7.32
N ASN A 171 -32.60 8.10 7.39
CA ASN A 171 -33.32 9.00 8.29
C ASN A 171 -33.66 8.35 9.64
N GLU A 172 -34.05 7.07 9.68
CA GLU A 172 -34.48 6.43 10.92
C GLU A 172 -33.34 5.87 11.77
N LEU A 173 -32.27 5.39 11.12
CA LEU A 173 -31.16 4.70 11.80
C LEU A 173 -30.03 5.66 12.23
N ASP A 174 -29.70 6.62 11.37
CA ASP A 174 -28.58 7.55 11.56
C ASP A 174 -29.04 8.91 12.13
N GLY A 175 -30.35 9.20 12.08
CA GLY A 175 -30.93 10.45 12.56
C GLY A 175 -30.53 11.69 11.75
N ARG A 176 -29.92 11.49 10.57
CA ARG A 176 -29.60 12.57 9.63
C ARG A 176 -30.76 12.73 8.66
N ASN A 177 -31.20 13.97 8.44
CA ASN A 177 -32.24 14.27 7.46
C ASN A 177 -31.61 14.35 6.07
N VAL A 178 -31.62 13.23 5.34
CA VAL A 178 -31.29 13.20 3.92
C VAL A 178 -32.59 13.40 3.13
N GLU A 179 -32.70 14.53 2.45
CA GLU A 179 -33.88 14.91 1.68
C GLU A 179 -33.91 14.20 0.31
N LEU A 180 -34.21 12.89 0.32
CA LEU A 180 -34.32 12.08 -0.89
C LEU A 180 -35.43 12.58 -1.83
N GLU A 181 -36.45 13.26 -1.31
CA GLU A 181 -37.56 13.83 -2.10
C GLU A 181 -37.12 14.91 -3.09
N LYS A 182 -36.01 15.60 -2.83
CA LYS A 182 -35.48 16.64 -3.74
C LYS A 182 -34.70 16.05 -4.92
N MET A 183 -34.33 14.77 -4.86
CA MET A 183 -33.58 14.11 -5.92
C MET A 183 -34.52 13.62 -7.02
N SER A 184 -34.11 13.79 -8.28
CA SER A 184 -34.86 13.24 -9.41
C SER A 184 -34.81 11.72 -9.41
N ASP A 185 -35.78 11.06 -10.05
CA ASP A 185 -35.79 9.59 -10.13
C ASP A 185 -34.54 9.03 -10.83
N LYS A 186 -33.97 9.80 -11.76
CA LYS A 186 -32.71 9.45 -12.41
C LYS A 186 -31.54 9.46 -11.43
N ASP A 187 -31.45 10.48 -10.57
CA ASP A 187 -30.37 10.60 -9.59
C ASP A 187 -30.49 9.53 -8.50
N VAL A 188 -31.71 9.17 -8.10
CA VAL A 188 -31.94 8.07 -7.15
C VAL A 188 -31.50 6.74 -7.74
N MET A 189 -31.81 6.47 -9.01
CA MET A 189 -31.35 5.25 -9.67
C MET A 189 -29.83 5.20 -9.84
N GLU A 190 -29.18 6.35 -10.08
CA GLU A 190 -27.72 6.44 -10.09
C GLU A 190 -27.11 6.19 -8.70
N LEU A 191 -27.69 6.78 -7.65
CA LEU A 191 -27.29 6.53 -6.27
C LEU A 191 -27.43 5.05 -5.92
N VAL A 192 -28.57 4.44 -6.22
CA VAL A 192 -28.86 3.03 -5.97
C VAL A 192 -27.83 2.13 -6.66
N ARG A 193 -27.46 2.43 -7.92
CA ARG A 193 -26.40 1.69 -8.64
C ARG A 193 -25.02 1.83 -7.99
N ASN A 194 -24.71 2.98 -7.39
CA ASN A 194 -23.45 3.18 -6.68
C ASN A 194 -23.41 2.45 -5.32
N LEU A 195 -24.56 2.11 -4.76
CA LEU A 195 -24.67 1.46 -3.44
C LEU A 195 -24.74 -0.08 -3.50
N THR A 196 -24.74 -0.68 -4.69
CA THR A 196 -24.84 -2.15 -4.86
C THR A 196 -23.68 -2.91 -4.22
N ASP A 197 -22.48 -2.35 -4.26
CA ASP A 197 -21.29 -3.01 -3.72
C ASP A 197 -21.25 -2.98 -2.17
N GLY A 198 -22.06 -2.13 -1.56
CA GLY A 198 -22.16 -1.90 -0.12
C GLY A 198 -22.37 -0.43 0.21
N MET A 199 -23.16 -0.14 1.23
CA MET A 199 -23.44 1.24 1.63
C MET A 199 -22.26 1.84 2.42
N PRO A 200 -21.66 2.96 1.98
CA PRO A 200 -20.64 3.64 2.77
C PRO A 200 -21.25 4.21 4.06
N ILE A 201 -20.65 3.88 5.20
CA ILE A 201 -21.07 4.39 6.51
C ILE A 201 -20.01 5.32 7.08
N ALA A 202 -20.44 6.48 7.57
CA ALA A 202 -19.58 7.43 8.25
C ALA A 202 -19.84 7.40 9.76
N THR A 203 -18.83 7.02 10.54
CA THR A 203 -18.86 7.11 12.00
C THR A 203 -17.83 8.15 12.47
N PRO A 204 -18.27 9.25 13.09
CA PRO A 204 -17.36 10.20 13.74
C PRO A 204 -16.49 9.53 14.81
N VAL A 205 -15.33 10.12 15.10
CA VAL A 205 -14.33 9.53 16.01
C VAL A 205 -14.84 9.43 17.45
N PHE A 206 -15.60 10.43 17.92
CA PHE A 206 -16.05 10.51 19.32
C PHE A 206 -17.58 10.41 19.49
N ASP A 207 -18.34 10.51 18.41
CA ASP A 207 -19.82 10.38 18.40
C ASP A 207 -20.22 9.39 17.31
N GLY A 208 -19.77 8.14 17.48
CA GLY A 208 -19.90 7.08 16.49
C GLY A 208 -21.23 6.32 16.57
N ALA A 209 -21.38 5.33 15.68
CA ALA A 209 -22.54 4.45 15.68
C ALA A 209 -22.65 3.69 17.01
N LYS A 210 -23.85 3.73 17.60
CA LYS A 210 -24.19 2.95 18.80
C LYS A 210 -24.50 1.50 18.44
N GLU A 211 -24.28 0.59 19.38
CA GLU A 211 -24.53 -0.84 19.20
C GLU A 211 -25.97 -1.14 18.75
N ASP A 212 -26.95 -0.45 19.33
CA ASP A 212 -28.36 -0.60 18.94
C ASP A 212 -28.62 -0.22 17.48
N GLY A 213 -27.90 0.77 16.96
CA GLY A 213 -27.95 1.16 15.54
C GLY A 213 -27.36 0.08 14.63
N ILE A 214 -26.23 -0.52 15.03
CA ILE A 214 -25.61 -1.63 14.30
C ILE A 214 -26.54 -2.83 14.25
N LYS A 215 -27.16 -3.19 15.38
CA LYS A 215 -28.12 -4.30 15.48
C LYS A 215 -29.33 -4.12 14.57
N LYS A 216 -29.91 -2.91 14.55
CA LYS A 216 -31.03 -2.59 13.65
C LYS A 216 -30.62 -2.64 12.17
N MET A 217 -29.40 -2.23 11.83
CA MET A 217 -28.90 -2.34 10.45
C MET A 217 -28.68 -3.79 10.03
N LEU A 218 -28.16 -4.65 10.92
CA LEU A 218 -28.04 -6.08 10.67
C LEU A 218 -29.42 -6.71 10.44
N ASP A 219 -30.40 -6.38 11.26
CA ASP A 219 -31.78 -6.86 11.13
C ASP A 219 -32.41 -6.41 9.80
N LEU A 220 -32.23 -5.15 9.42
CA LEU A 220 -32.72 -4.61 8.14
C LEU A 220 -32.09 -5.32 6.92
N ALA A 221 -30.83 -5.73 7.04
CA ALA A 221 -30.10 -6.50 6.03
C ALA A 221 -30.52 -7.99 5.98
N GLY A 222 -31.33 -8.47 6.93
CA GLY A 222 -31.67 -9.89 7.06
C GLY A 222 -30.55 -10.75 7.65
N LEU A 223 -29.60 -10.12 8.34
CA LEU A 223 -28.44 -10.77 8.96
C LEU A 223 -28.68 -11.01 10.46
N PRO A 224 -27.99 -11.99 11.07
CA PRO A 224 -28.14 -12.25 12.51
C PRO A 224 -27.67 -11.05 13.34
N VAL A 225 -28.52 -10.61 14.26
CA VAL A 225 -28.31 -9.44 15.13
C VAL A 225 -27.06 -9.57 16.03
N THR A 226 -26.60 -10.80 16.27
CA THR A 226 -25.37 -11.08 17.03
C THR A 226 -24.08 -10.75 16.25
N GLY A 227 -24.16 -10.57 14.92
CA GLY A 227 -22.99 -10.42 14.06
C GLY A 227 -22.20 -11.72 13.88
N GLN A 228 -22.80 -12.87 14.19
CA GLN A 228 -22.18 -14.19 14.09
C GLN A 228 -23.02 -15.13 13.25
N THR A 229 -22.39 -15.93 12.41
CA THR A 229 -23.04 -16.97 11.59
C THR A 229 -22.30 -18.30 11.69
N THR A 230 -22.97 -19.38 11.31
CA THR A 230 -22.34 -20.70 11.21
C THR A 230 -21.58 -20.75 9.89
N LEU A 231 -20.28 -21.03 9.97
CA LEU A 231 -19.46 -21.33 8.81
C LEU A 231 -19.23 -22.85 8.70
N TYR A 232 -18.86 -23.29 7.52
CA TYR A 232 -18.50 -24.67 7.19
C TYR A 232 -17.03 -24.71 6.78
N ASP A 233 -16.33 -25.78 7.16
CA ASP A 233 -14.94 -26.00 6.75
C ASP A 233 -14.88 -26.37 5.26
N GLY A 234 -14.12 -25.63 4.45
CA GLY A 234 -13.97 -25.88 3.01
C GLY A 234 -13.36 -27.25 2.68
N ARG A 235 -12.57 -27.83 3.61
CA ARG A 235 -11.88 -29.11 3.37
C ARG A 235 -12.74 -30.33 3.67
N SER A 236 -13.48 -30.29 4.77
CA SER A 236 -14.31 -31.42 5.23
C SER A 236 -15.78 -31.26 4.83
N GLY A 237 -16.27 -30.02 4.72
CA GLY A 237 -17.68 -29.69 4.58
C GLY A 237 -18.45 -29.65 5.90
N ASP A 238 -17.80 -29.96 7.03
CA ASP A 238 -18.45 -30.00 8.34
C ASP A 238 -18.69 -28.57 8.90
N PRO A 239 -19.82 -28.32 9.58
CA PRO A 239 -20.06 -27.05 10.25
C PRO A 239 -19.14 -26.88 11.47
N PHE A 240 -18.67 -25.65 11.71
CA PHE A 240 -17.97 -25.36 12.97
C PHE A 240 -18.90 -25.48 14.18
N GLU A 241 -18.35 -25.95 15.31
CA GLU A 241 -19.13 -26.16 16.55
C GLU A 241 -19.75 -24.87 17.11
N ARG A 242 -19.13 -23.72 16.86
CA ARG A 242 -19.58 -22.41 17.35
C ARG A 242 -19.70 -21.43 16.21
N PRO A 243 -20.73 -20.55 16.23
CA PRO A 243 -20.84 -19.51 15.23
C PRO A 243 -19.65 -18.54 15.34
N VAL A 244 -19.22 -18.05 14.18
CA VAL A 244 -18.03 -17.21 14.02
C VAL A 244 -18.48 -15.81 13.64
N THR A 245 -17.77 -14.79 14.12
CA THR A 245 -17.98 -13.41 13.68
C THR A 245 -17.44 -13.27 12.26
N VAL A 246 -18.32 -12.90 11.33
CA VAL A 246 -18.02 -12.67 9.92
C VAL A 246 -18.42 -11.24 9.57
N GLY A 247 -17.71 -10.64 8.63
CA GLY A 247 -18.04 -9.32 8.14
C GLY A 247 -16.89 -8.67 7.40
N TYR A 248 -17.08 -7.39 7.09
CA TYR A 248 -16.15 -6.65 6.24
C TYR A 248 -15.31 -5.70 7.10
N MET A 249 -14.00 -5.96 7.15
CA MET A 249 -13.00 -5.10 7.80
C MET A 249 -12.12 -4.44 6.75
N TYR A 250 -11.81 -3.15 6.91
CA TYR A 250 -10.93 -2.46 5.98
C TYR A 250 -9.46 -2.79 6.24
N MET A 251 -8.85 -3.54 5.32
CA MET A 251 -7.46 -3.99 5.41
C MET A 251 -6.53 -3.18 4.51
N LEU A 252 -5.35 -2.84 5.03
CA LEU A 252 -4.31 -2.08 4.34
C LEU A 252 -3.06 -2.92 4.12
N LYS A 253 -2.46 -2.78 2.94
CA LYS A 253 -1.11 -3.30 2.64
C LYS A 253 -0.07 -2.27 3.08
N LEU A 254 0.84 -2.67 3.96
CA LEU A 254 1.94 -1.80 4.37
C LEU A 254 3.09 -1.85 3.37
N ASN A 255 3.87 -0.77 3.27
CA ASN A 255 5.09 -0.72 2.46
C ASN A 255 6.26 -1.55 3.06
N HIS A 256 5.95 -2.56 3.86
CA HIS A 256 6.93 -3.49 4.43
C HIS A 256 6.86 -4.80 3.65
N LEU A 257 7.41 -4.77 2.44
CA LEU A 257 7.40 -5.89 1.51
C LEU A 257 8.49 -6.90 1.85
N ILE A 258 8.22 -8.19 1.63
CA ILE A 258 9.21 -9.24 1.89
C ILE A 258 10.40 -9.15 0.93
N ASP A 259 10.16 -8.82 -0.34
CA ASP A 259 11.20 -8.68 -1.37
C ASP A 259 12.28 -7.67 -0.99
N ASP A 260 11.89 -6.61 -0.27
CA ASP A 260 12.83 -5.58 0.15
C ASP A 260 13.65 -6.03 1.36
N LYS A 261 13.16 -7.00 2.14
CA LYS A 261 13.80 -7.51 3.36
C LYS A 261 14.65 -8.76 3.15
N MET A 262 14.21 -9.67 2.27
CA MET A 262 14.96 -10.89 2.01
C MET A 262 16.30 -10.53 1.38
N HIS A 263 17.37 -11.02 1.99
CA HIS A 263 18.74 -10.82 1.54
C HIS A 263 19.59 -11.97 2.06
N ALA A 264 20.43 -12.52 1.19
CA ALA A 264 21.39 -13.56 1.53
C ALA A 264 22.68 -13.30 0.77
N ARG A 265 23.80 -13.74 1.36
CA ARG A 265 25.11 -13.69 0.73
C ARG A 265 25.91 -14.93 1.09
N SER A 266 26.79 -15.34 0.17
CA SER A 266 27.87 -16.28 0.44
C SER A 266 29.18 -15.51 0.59
N THR A 267 29.68 -14.95 -0.51
CA THR A 267 30.84 -14.05 -0.58
C THR A 267 30.41 -12.68 -1.09
N GLY A 268 31.26 -11.66 -0.94
CA GLY A 268 30.95 -10.32 -1.46
C GLY A 268 32.08 -9.34 -1.19
N SER A 269 31.79 -8.05 -1.27
CA SER A 269 32.78 -7.01 -1.02
C SER A 269 33.13 -6.88 0.47
N TYR A 270 34.35 -6.39 0.72
CA TYR A 270 34.93 -6.20 2.05
C TYR A 270 35.40 -4.76 2.24
N SER A 271 35.46 -4.32 3.49
CA SER A 271 36.02 -3.03 3.89
C SER A 271 37.51 -2.98 3.61
N LEU A 272 38.01 -1.82 3.13
CA LEU A 272 39.43 -1.62 2.87
C LEU A 272 40.27 -1.59 4.15
N VAL A 273 39.70 -1.12 5.26
CA VAL A 273 40.42 -0.91 6.52
C VAL A 273 40.46 -2.20 7.34
N THR A 274 39.28 -2.71 7.71
CA THR A 274 39.16 -3.85 8.64
C THR A 274 39.07 -5.20 7.93
N GLN A 275 39.02 -5.24 6.60
CA GLN A 275 38.79 -6.46 5.80
C GLN A 275 37.50 -7.23 6.13
N GLN A 276 36.60 -6.65 6.92
CA GLN A 276 35.30 -7.24 7.26
C GLN A 276 34.29 -7.11 6.11
N PRO A 277 33.31 -8.02 6.00
CA PRO A 277 32.22 -7.90 5.03
C PRO A 277 31.48 -6.56 5.18
N LEU A 278 31.17 -5.90 4.06
CA LEU A 278 30.37 -4.66 4.09
C LEU A 278 28.98 -4.90 4.69
N GLY A 279 28.32 -3.85 5.20
CA GLY A 279 26.98 -3.90 5.77
C GLY A 279 25.89 -3.47 4.79
N GLY A 280 24.68 -4.00 4.99
CA GLY A 280 23.49 -3.56 4.28
C GLY A 280 23.25 -4.20 2.89
N LYS A 281 21.97 -4.39 2.55
CA LYS A 281 21.52 -5.08 1.33
C LYS A 281 22.08 -4.46 0.04
N ALA A 282 22.16 -3.13 -0.03
CA ALA A 282 22.61 -2.41 -1.23
C ALA A 282 24.05 -2.76 -1.65
N GLN A 283 24.90 -3.17 -0.70
CA GLN A 283 26.30 -3.53 -0.94
C GLN A 283 26.52 -5.05 -0.94
N PHE A 284 25.44 -5.84 -1.04
CA PHE A 284 25.47 -7.27 -0.76
C PHE A 284 26.09 -7.58 0.61
N GLY A 285 25.74 -6.76 1.60
CA GLY A 285 26.35 -6.76 2.91
C GLY A 285 25.99 -7.96 3.78
N GLY A 286 26.84 -8.25 4.76
CA GLY A 286 26.70 -9.37 5.68
C GLY A 286 25.84 -9.00 6.87
N GLN A 287 25.33 -10.04 7.53
CA GLN A 287 24.63 -9.85 8.79
C GLN A 287 25.65 -9.62 9.89
N ARG A 288 25.40 -8.63 10.75
CA ARG A 288 26.23 -8.39 11.91
C ARG A 288 26.04 -9.54 12.90
N PHE A 289 27.12 -10.24 13.21
CA PHE A 289 27.21 -11.13 14.35
C PHE A 289 27.67 -10.29 15.54
N GLY A 290 26.77 -10.05 16.50
CA GLY A 290 26.99 -9.14 17.61
C GLY A 290 27.57 -9.83 18.85
N GLU A 291 27.84 -9.01 19.86
CA GLU A 291 28.42 -9.45 21.13
C GLU A 291 27.49 -10.40 21.89
N MET A 292 26.18 -10.16 21.88
CA MET A 292 25.22 -11.04 22.54
C MET A 292 25.12 -12.42 21.86
N GLU A 293 25.30 -12.47 20.53
CA GLU A 293 25.36 -13.75 19.82
C GLU A 293 26.66 -14.52 20.10
N VAL A 294 27.78 -13.81 20.30
CA VAL A 294 29.05 -14.40 20.77
C VAL A 294 28.86 -15.05 22.13
N TRP A 295 28.32 -14.31 23.12
CA TRP A 295 28.06 -14.85 24.46
C TRP A 295 27.14 -16.08 24.43
N ALA A 296 26.16 -16.09 23.54
CA ALA A 296 25.30 -17.26 23.36
C ALA A 296 26.12 -18.49 22.94
N LEU A 297 27.03 -18.36 21.96
CA LEU A 297 27.88 -19.48 21.52
C LEU A 297 28.89 -19.90 22.59
N GLU A 298 29.45 -18.95 23.35
CA GLU A 298 30.33 -19.23 24.48
C GLU A 298 29.61 -20.03 25.57
N ALA A 299 28.37 -19.68 25.89
CA ALA A 299 27.54 -20.39 26.87
C ALA A 299 27.26 -21.85 26.45
N TYR A 300 27.17 -22.12 25.15
CA TYR A 300 27.08 -23.48 24.61
C TYR A 300 28.42 -24.22 24.56
N GLY A 301 29.54 -23.54 24.78
CA GLY A 301 30.89 -24.12 24.61
C GLY A 301 31.25 -24.40 23.14
N ALA A 302 30.62 -23.71 22.19
CA ALA A 302 30.78 -23.94 20.75
C ALA A 302 32.05 -23.29 20.19
N ALA A 303 33.22 -23.67 20.71
CA ALA A 303 34.50 -23.03 20.43
C ALA A 303 34.87 -23.01 18.93
N TYR A 304 34.73 -24.14 18.22
CA TYR A 304 35.05 -24.22 16.78
C TYR A 304 34.11 -23.35 15.93
N THR A 305 32.81 -23.34 16.24
CA THR A 305 31.84 -22.50 15.53
C THR A 305 32.13 -21.02 15.75
N LEU A 306 32.47 -20.63 16.98
CA LEU A 306 32.83 -19.26 17.30
C LEU A 306 34.13 -18.84 16.60
N GLN A 307 35.16 -19.70 16.62
CA GLN A 307 36.42 -19.46 15.93
C GLN A 307 36.20 -19.26 14.42
N GLU A 308 35.38 -20.09 13.78
CA GLU A 308 35.04 -19.98 12.36
C GLU A 308 34.32 -18.67 12.03
N MET A 309 33.33 -18.29 12.84
CA MET A 309 32.55 -17.06 12.64
C MET A 309 33.39 -15.80 12.80
N LEU A 310 34.32 -15.78 13.76
CA LEU A 310 35.14 -14.60 14.06
C LEU A 310 36.39 -14.45 13.18
N THR A 311 36.90 -15.54 12.59
CA THR A 311 38.14 -15.50 11.79
C THR A 311 37.85 -15.66 10.29
N VAL A 312 37.76 -16.91 9.83
CA VAL A 312 37.71 -17.33 8.43
C VAL A 312 36.45 -16.83 7.70
N LYS A 313 35.32 -16.63 8.39
CA LYS A 313 34.10 -16.05 7.82
C LYS A 313 34.08 -14.52 7.84
N SER A 314 35.00 -13.88 8.56
CA SER A 314 35.01 -12.43 8.79
C SER A 314 36.20 -11.77 8.10
N ASP A 315 37.32 -11.59 8.79
CA ASP A 315 38.41 -10.69 8.43
C ASP A 315 39.78 -11.38 8.27
N ASP A 316 39.86 -12.71 8.42
CA ASP A 316 41.05 -13.46 8.01
C ASP A 316 41.11 -13.58 6.47
N VAL A 317 41.93 -12.74 5.85
CA VAL A 317 42.06 -12.64 4.39
C VAL A 317 42.61 -13.93 3.76
N ALA A 318 43.58 -14.57 4.43
CA ALA A 318 44.19 -15.79 3.94
C ALA A 318 43.27 -17.00 4.22
N GLY A 319 42.74 -17.09 5.43
CA GLY A 319 41.85 -18.15 5.87
C GLY A 319 40.58 -18.22 5.03
N ARG A 320 39.91 -17.10 4.74
CA ARG A 320 38.66 -17.10 3.93
C ARG A 320 38.87 -17.67 2.53
N THR A 321 40.01 -17.37 1.91
CA THR A 321 40.35 -17.85 0.57
C THR A 321 40.66 -19.34 0.57
N LYS A 322 41.40 -19.81 1.58
CA LYS A 322 41.69 -21.24 1.77
C LYS A 322 40.42 -22.03 2.05
N MET A 323 39.57 -21.54 2.95
CA MET A 323 38.30 -22.19 3.30
C MET A 323 37.39 -22.33 2.09
N TYR A 324 37.26 -21.28 1.27
CA TYR A 324 36.47 -21.37 0.05
C TYR A 324 36.99 -22.45 -0.91
N LYS A 325 38.31 -22.53 -1.11
CA LYS A 325 38.93 -23.59 -1.92
C LYS A 325 38.68 -24.98 -1.33
N SER A 326 38.88 -25.13 -0.03
CA SER A 326 38.73 -26.41 0.67
C SER A 326 37.28 -26.92 0.56
N ILE A 327 36.28 -26.04 0.72
CA ILE A 327 34.86 -26.38 0.50
C ILE A 327 34.61 -26.85 -0.94
N VAL A 328 35.21 -26.20 -1.95
CA VAL A 328 35.08 -26.60 -3.37
C VAL A 328 35.77 -27.94 -3.64
N ASP A 329 36.90 -28.19 -2.99
CA ASP A 329 37.71 -29.40 -3.12
C ASP A 329 37.17 -30.58 -2.27
N ASN A 330 36.08 -30.38 -1.52
CA ASN A 330 35.53 -31.31 -0.52
C ASN A 330 36.51 -31.71 0.60
N ASP A 331 37.46 -30.82 0.92
CA ASP A 331 38.29 -30.92 2.12
C ASP A 331 37.77 -29.94 3.18
N PHE A 332 37.40 -30.43 4.35
CA PHE A 332 36.74 -29.61 5.38
C PHE A 332 37.69 -29.21 6.52
N GLN A 333 38.98 -29.03 6.21
CA GLN A 333 39.96 -28.54 7.16
C GLN A 333 39.95 -27.01 7.28
N MET A 334 40.11 -26.53 8.51
CA MET A 334 40.12 -25.11 8.83
C MET A 334 41.48 -24.72 9.40
N GLU A 335 42.13 -23.74 8.76
CA GLU A 335 43.35 -23.10 9.25
C GLU A 335 43.04 -21.63 9.59
N PRO A 336 42.68 -21.32 10.85
CA PRO A 336 42.46 -19.94 11.27
C PRO A 336 43.78 -19.19 11.45
N GLY A 337 43.87 -18.01 10.84
CA GLY A 337 44.91 -17.03 11.11
C GLY A 337 44.48 -15.99 12.15
N MET A 338 45.33 -14.96 12.31
CA MET A 338 45.03 -13.79 13.13
C MET A 338 44.04 -12.85 12.39
N PRO A 339 42.98 -12.38 13.06
CA PRO A 339 42.05 -11.39 12.50
C PRO A 339 42.75 -10.09 12.08
N GLU A 340 42.39 -9.55 10.92
CA GLU A 340 42.99 -8.30 10.44
C GLU A 340 42.57 -7.10 11.29
N SER A 341 41.38 -7.13 11.90
CA SER A 341 40.95 -6.11 12.87
C SER A 341 41.89 -6.00 14.08
N PHE A 342 42.44 -7.12 14.54
CA PHE A 342 43.42 -7.12 15.62
C PHE A 342 44.76 -6.53 15.17
N ASN A 343 45.21 -6.83 13.94
CA ASN A 343 46.39 -6.19 13.36
C ASN A 343 46.22 -4.67 13.26
N VAL A 344 45.05 -4.19 12.83
CA VAL A 344 44.72 -2.76 12.79
C VAL A 344 44.80 -2.15 14.19
N LEU A 345 44.20 -2.78 15.20
CA LEU A 345 44.26 -2.33 16.60
C LEU A 345 45.71 -2.20 17.11
N VAL A 346 46.55 -3.21 16.86
CA VAL A 346 47.98 -3.18 17.24
C VAL A 346 48.69 -1.99 16.59
N LYS A 347 48.42 -1.70 15.32
CA LYS A 347 49.01 -0.54 14.62
C LYS A 347 48.49 0.80 15.18
N GLU A 348 47.21 0.89 15.52
CA GLU A 348 46.63 2.08 16.15
C GLU A 348 47.25 2.35 17.52
N ILE A 349 47.44 1.34 18.36
CA ILE A 349 48.10 1.48 19.67
C ILE A 349 49.56 1.95 19.50
N ARG A 350 50.31 1.35 18.57
CA ARG A 350 51.70 1.76 18.27
C ARG A 350 51.79 3.20 17.76
N SER A 351 50.77 3.70 17.08
CA SER A 351 50.73 5.10 16.62
C SER A 351 50.68 6.12 17.77
N LEU A 352 50.25 5.68 18.97
CA LEU A 352 50.23 6.48 20.19
C LEU A 352 51.58 6.48 20.94
N ALA A 353 52.65 5.96 20.34
CA ALA A 353 53.95 5.75 20.95
C ALA A 353 53.91 4.80 22.17
N ILE A 354 52.96 3.87 22.19
CA ILE A 354 52.90 2.76 23.12
C ILE A 354 53.45 1.52 22.41
N ASP A 355 54.48 0.91 22.96
CA ASP A 355 55.02 -0.33 22.41
C ASP A 355 54.15 -1.53 22.82
N ILE A 356 53.78 -2.34 21.82
CA ILE A 356 52.97 -3.54 21.99
C ILE A 356 53.48 -4.57 20.99
N GLU A 357 54.00 -5.68 21.49
CA GLU A 357 54.50 -6.78 20.68
C GLU A 357 53.77 -8.07 21.07
N LEU A 358 53.65 -8.97 20.09
CA LEU A 358 53.18 -10.32 20.35
C LEU A 358 54.41 -11.13 20.71
N GLU A 359 54.49 -11.59 21.96
CA GLU A 359 55.51 -12.54 22.36
C GLU A 359 55.33 -13.82 21.54
N SER A 360 56.39 -14.25 20.86
CA SER A 360 56.43 -15.56 20.23
C SER A 360 56.52 -16.62 21.32
N GLU A 361 55.66 -17.63 21.26
CA GLU A 361 55.92 -18.92 21.92
C GLU A 361 57.10 -19.65 21.28
#